data_AF-G7W3W1-F1
#
_entry.id   AF-G7W3W1-F1
#
_cell.length_a   1.000
_cell.length_b   1.000
_cell.length_c   1.000
_cell.angle_alpha   90.00
_cell.angle_beta   90.00
_cell.angle_gamma   90.00
#
_symmetry.space_group_name_H-M   'P 1'
#
loop_
_entity.id
_entity.type
_entity.pdbx_description
1 polymer ?
#
loop_
_entity_poly.entity_id
_entity_poly.type
_entity_poly.pdbx_seq_one_letter_code
_entity_poly.pdbx_strand_id
1 'polypeptide(L)'
;MLDLTTLLSLNKKPNFADIDLPVLRELFYKELYPYTFEFILSTGETITLKFDLNKFCHLVGIEKTAKQQRTLRGRQLKEYKGMRGLNNIFKGVLNKASIRNLGVNLNPMKDKMLHFYFLPRLMNTSSLMIKYVPSTTSALSCEFFIYDLHSPDNAYIQLGLQKEWHGKWYYPESFLVNIG
;
A
#
# COMPACT_ATOMS: atom_id res chain seq x y z
N MET A 1 -3.85 18.61 9.71
CA MET A 1 -3.19 17.49 9.02
C MET A 1 -2.65 16.55 10.09
N LEU A 2 -2.81 15.25 9.92
CA LEU A 2 -2.38 14.26 10.92
C LEU A 2 -0.85 14.13 10.94
N ASP A 3 -0.30 13.98 12.14
CA ASP A 3 1.07 13.50 12.35
C ASP A 3 1.08 11.97 12.48
N LEU A 4 2.28 11.38 12.55
CA LEU A 4 2.44 9.92 12.62
C LEU A 4 1.82 9.34 13.90
N THR A 5 2.05 9.96 15.05
CA THR A 5 1.55 9.46 16.33
C THR A 5 0.03 9.41 16.35
N THR A 6 -0.62 10.48 15.87
CA THR A 6 -2.07 10.52 15.75
C THR A 6 -2.56 9.49 14.74
N LEU A 7 -1.90 9.36 13.59
CA LEU A 7 -2.24 8.39 12.54
C LEU A 7 -2.20 6.95 13.06
N LEU A 8 -1.20 6.57 13.85
CA LEU A 8 -1.05 5.22 14.41
C LEU A 8 -2.04 4.94 15.55
N SER A 9 -2.56 5.98 16.20
CA SER A 9 -3.57 5.86 17.25
C SER A 9 -5.01 5.75 16.73
N LEU A 10 -5.22 5.87 15.42
CA LEU A 10 -6.55 5.80 14.83
C LEU A 10 -7.17 4.42 14.99
N ASN A 11 -8.43 4.41 15.39
CA ASN A 11 -9.29 3.22 15.37
C ASN A 11 -10.31 3.28 14.21
N LYS A 12 -10.33 4.36 13.42
CA LYS A 12 -11.24 4.56 12.30
C LYS A 12 -10.55 5.38 11.23
N LYS A 13 -10.87 5.18 9.96
CA LYS A 13 -10.29 5.96 8.87
C LYS A 13 -10.51 7.47 9.10
N PRO A 14 -9.50 8.29 8.82
CA PRO A 14 -9.62 9.74 8.95
C PRO A 14 -10.43 10.34 7.79
N ASN A 15 -10.61 11.66 7.76
CA ASN A 15 -11.08 12.31 6.55
C ASN A 15 -9.96 12.41 5.52
N PHE A 16 -10.32 12.41 4.24
CA PHE A 16 -9.34 12.53 3.16
C PHE A 16 -8.60 13.88 3.14
N ALA A 17 -9.19 14.92 3.74
CA ALA A 17 -8.54 16.22 3.92
C ALA A 17 -7.38 16.14 4.93
N ASP A 18 -7.51 15.30 5.97
CA ASP A 18 -6.61 15.25 7.12
C ASP A 18 -5.36 14.40 6.90
N ILE A 19 -5.42 13.46 5.95
CA ILE A 19 -4.32 12.55 5.60
C ILE A 19 -3.56 13.02 4.36
N ASP A 20 -2.24 12.92 4.36
CA ASP A 20 -1.42 13.31 3.21
C ASP A 20 -0.25 12.36 2.94
N LEU A 21 0.34 12.46 1.74
CA LEU A 21 1.43 11.58 1.32
C LEU A 21 2.67 11.62 2.23
N PRO A 22 3.11 12.77 2.79
CA PRO A 22 4.26 12.81 3.68
C PRO A 22 4.11 11.97 4.95
N VAL A 23 2.95 12.01 5.63
CA VAL A 23 2.72 11.23 6.86
C VAL A 23 2.60 9.73 6.55
N LEU A 24 1.99 9.37 5.42
CA LEU A 24 1.95 7.97 4.96
C LEU A 24 3.34 7.42 4.62
N ARG A 25 4.19 8.27 4.01
CA ARG A 25 5.59 7.93 3.75
C ARG A 25 6.35 7.69 5.05
N GLU A 26 6.12 8.54 6.04
CA GLU A 26 6.75 8.41 7.36
C GLU A 26 6.33 7.11 8.05
N LEU A 27 5.03 6.79 8.05
CA LEU A 27 4.53 5.51 8.54
C LEU A 27 5.19 4.34 7.82
N PHE A 28 5.24 4.36 6.49
CA PHE A 28 5.89 3.30 5.73
C PHE A 28 7.37 3.12 6.11
N TYR A 29 8.08 4.24 6.26
CA TYR A 29 9.52 4.24 6.55
C TYR A 29 9.84 3.80 7.98
N LYS A 30 8.98 4.11 8.96
CA LYS A 30 9.22 3.82 10.38
C LYS A 30 8.59 2.51 10.86
N GLU A 31 7.43 2.15 10.32
CA GLU A 31 6.60 1.06 10.87
C GLU A 31 6.57 -0.20 9.99
N LEU A 32 6.98 -0.12 8.72
CA LEU A 32 6.89 -1.23 7.78
C LEU A 32 8.26 -1.61 7.18
N TYR A 33 8.94 -0.64 6.59
CA TYR A 33 10.21 -0.85 5.89
C TYR A 33 11.36 -1.46 6.73
N PRO A 34 11.60 -1.03 7.98
CA PRO A 34 12.75 -1.51 8.75
C PRO A 34 12.62 -2.96 9.21
N TYR A 35 11.41 -3.50 9.18
CA TYR A 35 11.09 -4.78 9.79
C TYR A 35 11.03 -5.90 8.76
N THR A 36 11.35 -7.10 9.24
CA THR A 36 11.07 -8.36 8.54
C THR A 36 9.94 -9.03 9.30
N PHE A 37 8.84 -9.32 8.59
CA PHE A 37 7.68 -9.99 9.18
C PHE A 37 7.73 -11.48 8.84
N GLU A 38 7.46 -12.33 9.81
CA GLU A 38 7.45 -13.78 9.62
C GLU A 38 6.08 -14.34 9.98
N PHE A 39 5.54 -15.15 9.07
CA PHE A 39 4.26 -15.82 9.26
C PHE A 39 4.49 -17.32 9.20
N ILE A 40 4.11 -18.03 10.26
CA ILE A 40 4.17 -19.48 10.32
C ILE A 40 2.81 -20.03 9.89
N LEU A 41 2.78 -20.72 8.76
CA LEU A 41 1.57 -21.36 8.25
C LEU A 41 1.24 -22.60 9.10
N SER A 42 -0.02 -23.04 9.04
CA SER A 42 -0.45 -24.29 9.68
C SER A 42 0.30 -25.53 9.17
N THR A 43 0.89 -25.45 7.98
CA THR A 43 1.77 -26.48 7.40
C THR A 43 3.16 -26.52 8.02
N GLY A 44 3.52 -25.53 8.85
CA GLY A 44 4.88 -25.31 9.37
C GLY A 44 5.79 -24.51 8.44
N GLU A 45 5.33 -24.17 7.23
CA GLU A 45 6.08 -23.28 6.32
C GLU A 45 6.17 -21.86 6.90
N THR A 46 7.36 -21.25 6.80
CA THR A 46 7.56 -19.86 7.21
C THR A 46 7.60 -18.95 5.99
N ILE A 47 6.72 -17.95 5.99
CA ILE A 47 6.67 -16.89 4.98
C ILE A 47 7.35 -15.65 5.55
N THR A 48 8.49 -15.27 4.98
CA THR A 48 9.18 -14.03 5.30
C THR A 48 8.70 -12.92 4.38
N LEU A 49 8.24 -11.81 4.93
CA LEU A 49 7.77 -10.61 4.21
C LEU A 49 8.68 -9.41 4.51
N LYS A 50 9.06 -8.70 3.46
CA LYS A 50 9.77 -7.41 3.55
C LYS A 50 9.08 -6.35 2.71
N PHE A 51 9.02 -5.14 3.23
CA PHE A 51 8.51 -3.98 2.50
C PHE A 51 9.66 -3.31 1.74
N ASP A 52 9.43 -2.97 0.47
CA ASP A 52 10.40 -2.22 -0.34
C ASP A 52 9.96 -0.77 -0.51
N LEU A 53 10.88 0.17 -0.28
CA LEU A 53 10.64 1.61 -0.47
C LEU A 53 10.11 1.96 -1.87
N ASN A 54 10.56 1.23 -2.89
CA ASN A 54 10.12 1.45 -4.27
C ASN A 54 8.64 1.06 -4.51
N LYS A 55 8.01 0.28 -3.62
CA LYS A 55 6.61 -0.13 -3.72
C LYS A 55 5.65 0.87 -3.08
N PHE A 56 6.13 1.81 -2.25
CA PHE A 56 5.27 2.76 -1.54
C PHE A 56 4.25 3.45 -2.46
N CYS A 57 4.70 4.11 -3.54
CA CYS A 57 3.82 4.83 -4.46
C CYS A 57 2.77 3.93 -5.13
N HIS A 58 3.12 2.67 -5.38
CA HIS A 58 2.20 1.68 -5.94
C HIS A 58 1.14 1.28 -4.90
N LEU A 59 1.57 0.97 -3.68
CA LEU A 59 0.67 0.54 -2.60
C LEU A 59 -0.35 1.62 -2.25
N VAL A 60 0.07 2.89 -2.14
CA VAL A 60 -0.85 4.02 -1.91
C VAL A 60 -1.65 4.44 -3.16
N GLY A 61 -1.43 3.82 -4.32
CA GLY A 61 -2.25 4.00 -5.52
C GLY A 61 -1.90 5.23 -6.37
N ILE A 62 -0.76 5.87 -6.14
CA ILE A 62 -0.31 7.04 -6.91
C ILE A 62 -0.10 6.65 -8.38
N GLU A 63 0.61 5.55 -8.64
CA GLU A 63 0.92 5.14 -10.01
C GLU A 63 -0.36 4.87 -10.82
N LYS A 64 -1.31 4.14 -10.23
CA LYS A 64 -2.62 3.86 -10.86
C LYS A 64 -3.40 5.15 -11.12
N THR A 65 -3.33 6.11 -10.21
CA THR A 65 -4.01 7.40 -10.35
C THR A 65 -3.41 8.24 -11.46
N ALA A 66 -2.07 8.39 -11.49
CA ALA A 66 -1.38 9.15 -12.53
C ALA A 66 -1.57 8.54 -13.93
N LYS A 67 -1.62 7.20 -14.06
CA LYS A 67 -1.88 6.50 -15.33
C LYS A 67 -3.24 6.80 -15.97
N GLN A 68 -4.20 7.38 -15.24
CA GLN A 68 -5.45 7.85 -15.84
C GLN A 68 -5.21 8.99 -16.85
N GLN A 69 -4.16 9.79 -16.65
CA GLN A 69 -3.79 10.84 -17.60
C GLN A 69 -3.09 10.20 -18.81
N ARG A 70 -3.85 10.04 -19.89
CA ARG A 70 -3.43 9.34 -21.13
C ARG A 70 -2.20 9.96 -21.81
N THR A 71 -1.93 11.23 -21.55
CA THR A 71 -0.77 11.94 -22.13
C THR A 71 0.54 11.70 -21.37
N LEU A 72 0.48 11.24 -20.11
CA LEU A 72 1.68 10.89 -19.36
C LEU A 72 2.26 9.58 -19.92
N ARG A 73 3.42 9.68 -20.57
CA ARG A 73 4.11 8.53 -21.17
C ARG A 73 5.52 8.35 -20.64
N GLY A 74 5.98 7.11 -20.66
CA GLY A 74 7.39 6.73 -20.49
C GLY A 74 8.07 7.40 -19.28
N ARG A 75 8.97 8.35 -19.55
CA ARG A 75 9.77 9.06 -18.52
C ARG A 75 8.91 9.83 -17.53
N GLN A 76 7.79 10.43 -17.94
CA GLN A 76 6.97 11.26 -17.06
C GLN A 76 6.25 10.44 -15.98
N LEU A 77 5.81 9.21 -16.33
CA LEU A 77 5.22 8.30 -15.34
C LEU A 77 6.22 7.87 -14.25
N LYS A 78 7.53 7.94 -14.52
CA LYS A 78 8.55 7.65 -13.51
C LYS A 78 8.53 8.65 -12.36
N GLU A 79 7.98 9.85 -12.53
CA GLU A 79 7.81 10.82 -11.44
C GLU A 79 6.79 10.39 -10.37
N TYR A 80 5.96 9.38 -10.68
CA TYR A 80 4.81 8.96 -9.86
C TYR A 80 4.96 7.53 -9.31
N LYS A 81 6.14 6.90 -9.46
CA LYS A 81 6.38 5.52 -9.02
C LYS A 81 7.80 5.27 -8.57
N GLY A 82 8.01 4.14 -7.89
CA GLY A 82 9.34 3.73 -7.45
C GLY A 82 9.99 4.73 -6.49
N MET A 83 11.31 4.66 -6.40
CA MET A 83 12.11 5.59 -5.59
C MET A 83 11.98 7.03 -6.05
N ARG A 84 11.74 7.29 -7.35
CA ARG A 84 11.59 8.65 -7.86
C ARG A 84 10.31 9.31 -7.36
N GLY A 85 9.18 8.60 -7.42
CA GLY A 85 7.93 9.07 -6.80
C GLY A 85 8.07 9.29 -5.30
N LEU A 86 8.70 8.35 -4.58
CA LEU A 86 8.95 8.47 -3.15
C LEU A 86 9.78 9.73 -2.81
N ASN A 87 10.85 9.97 -3.57
CA ASN A 87 11.71 11.14 -3.40
C ASN A 87 10.98 12.45 -3.75
N ASN A 88 10.11 12.44 -4.76
CA ASN A 88 9.30 13.61 -5.10
C ASN A 88 8.31 13.96 -3.98
N ILE A 89 7.80 12.98 -3.24
CA ILE A 89 6.96 13.21 -2.05
C ILE A 89 7.81 13.84 -0.94
N PHE A 90 8.98 13.29 -0.67
CA PHE A 90 9.91 13.84 0.34
C PHE A 90 10.30 15.29 0.05
N LYS A 91 10.53 15.62 -1.24
CA LYS A 91 10.86 16.98 -1.69
C LYS A 91 9.66 17.94 -1.77
N GLY A 92 8.45 17.47 -1.49
CA GLY A 92 7.21 18.27 -1.60
C GLY A 92 6.70 18.51 -3.03
N VAL A 93 7.37 17.94 -4.04
CA VAL A 93 7.00 18.06 -5.47
C VAL A 93 5.74 17.24 -5.79
N LEU A 94 5.61 16.05 -5.18
CA LEU A 94 4.48 15.15 -5.37
C LEU A 94 3.56 15.15 -4.15
N ASN A 95 2.35 15.66 -4.32
CA ASN A 95 1.31 15.75 -3.28
C ASN A 95 -0.09 15.60 -3.92
N LYS A 96 -1.15 15.58 -3.10
CA LYS A 96 -2.54 15.44 -3.61
C LYS A 96 -2.91 16.53 -4.63
N ALA A 97 -2.44 17.76 -4.43
CA ALA A 97 -2.74 18.88 -5.33
C ALA A 97 -2.01 18.73 -6.67
N SER A 98 -0.72 18.39 -6.66
CA SER A 98 0.03 18.19 -7.92
C SER A 98 -0.49 17.00 -8.73
N ILE A 99 -0.99 15.93 -8.09
CA ILE A 99 -1.68 14.84 -8.79
C ILE A 99 -3.02 15.32 -9.35
N ARG A 100 -3.82 16.06 -8.58
CA ARG A 100 -5.11 16.60 -9.04
C ARG A 100 -4.94 17.52 -10.26
N ASN A 101 -3.86 18.29 -10.31
CA ASN A 101 -3.54 19.18 -11.44
C ASN A 101 -3.26 18.42 -12.76
N LEU A 102 -3.12 17.09 -12.73
CA LEU A 102 -3.11 16.26 -13.93
C LEU A 102 -4.50 16.08 -14.56
N GLY A 103 -5.58 16.55 -13.91
CA GLY A 103 -6.95 16.33 -14.36
C GLY A 103 -7.45 14.90 -14.12
N VAL A 104 -6.91 14.20 -13.11
CA VAL A 104 -7.27 12.81 -12.79
C VAL A 104 -8.14 12.70 -11.54
N ASN A 105 -8.92 11.62 -11.44
CA ASN A 105 -9.71 11.33 -10.25
C ASN A 105 -8.83 10.64 -9.20
N LEU A 106 -8.80 11.19 -7.98
CA LEU A 106 -8.03 10.66 -6.85
C LEU A 106 -8.66 9.42 -6.18
N ASN A 107 -9.87 8.99 -6.59
CA ASN A 107 -10.57 7.85 -6.00
C ASN A 107 -9.69 6.58 -5.90
N PRO A 108 -8.89 6.20 -6.92
CA PRO A 108 -8.07 4.99 -6.81
C PRO A 108 -6.97 5.04 -5.76
N MET A 109 -6.54 6.23 -5.32
CA MET A 109 -5.63 6.39 -4.19
C MET A 109 -6.34 6.72 -2.88
N LYS A 110 -7.55 7.29 -2.94
CA LYS A 110 -8.29 7.75 -1.75
C LYS A 110 -8.46 6.65 -0.71
N ASP A 111 -9.09 5.53 -1.07
CA ASP A 111 -9.40 4.48 -0.09
C ASP A 111 -8.14 3.81 0.44
N LYS A 112 -7.12 3.66 -0.41
CA LYS A 112 -5.80 3.18 0.00
C LYS A 112 -5.17 4.12 1.02
N MET A 113 -5.11 5.42 0.74
CA MET A 113 -4.55 6.39 1.69
C MET A 113 -5.30 6.35 3.02
N LEU A 114 -6.63 6.34 2.97
CA LEU A 114 -7.49 6.34 4.16
C LEU A 114 -7.29 5.14 5.08
N HIS A 115 -6.91 3.98 4.55
CA HIS A 115 -6.74 2.74 5.34
C HIS A 115 -5.27 2.30 5.47
N PHE A 116 -4.32 3.04 4.89
CA PHE A 116 -2.91 2.67 4.91
C PHE A 116 -2.35 2.57 6.35
N TYR A 117 -2.90 3.37 7.27
CA TYR A 117 -2.53 3.36 8.69
C TYR A 117 -2.80 2.03 9.38
N PHE A 118 -3.68 1.20 8.82
CA PHE A 118 -4.01 -0.10 9.38
C PHE A 118 -2.94 -1.17 9.07
N LEU A 119 -2.05 -0.95 8.11
CA LEU A 119 -1.06 -1.95 7.70
C LEU A 119 -0.13 -2.42 8.83
N PRO A 120 0.44 -1.57 9.70
CA PRO A 120 1.24 -2.04 10.83
C PRO A 120 0.46 -2.98 11.75
N ARG A 121 -0.83 -2.67 12.00
CA ARG A 121 -1.71 -3.56 12.76
C ARG A 121 -1.96 -4.86 12.01
N LEU A 122 -2.29 -4.81 10.72
CA LEU A 122 -2.47 -5.99 9.89
C LEU A 122 -1.26 -6.93 9.98
N MET A 123 -0.03 -6.42 9.94
CA MET A 123 1.17 -7.25 10.04
C MET A 123 1.35 -7.88 11.43
N ASN A 124 0.90 -7.22 12.49
CA ASN A 124 1.07 -7.68 13.87
C ASN A 124 -0.08 -8.56 14.37
N THR A 125 -1.29 -8.41 13.82
CA THR A 125 -2.50 -9.06 14.33
C THR A 125 -3.19 -9.98 13.34
N SER A 126 -2.75 -10.05 12.06
CA SER A 126 -3.45 -10.89 11.10
C SER A 126 -3.42 -12.36 11.53
N SER A 127 -4.61 -12.93 11.69
CA SER A 127 -4.80 -14.35 11.99
C SER A 127 -4.93 -15.21 10.74
N LEU A 128 -5.02 -14.60 9.55
CA LEU A 128 -5.43 -15.30 8.34
C LEU A 128 -4.57 -14.90 7.12
N MET A 129 -3.80 -15.87 6.63
CA MET A 129 -3.11 -15.83 5.35
C MET A 129 -3.70 -16.92 4.46
N ILE A 130 -4.10 -16.55 3.24
CA ILE A 130 -4.64 -17.49 2.25
C ILE A 130 -3.68 -17.62 1.08
N LYS A 131 -3.48 -18.85 0.61
CA LYS A 131 -2.81 -19.09 -0.67
C LYS A 131 -3.76 -18.72 -1.80
N TYR A 132 -3.33 -17.79 -2.64
CA TYR A 132 -4.06 -17.39 -3.84
C TYR A 132 -3.68 -18.29 -5.00
N VAL A 133 -4.69 -18.87 -5.64
CA VAL A 133 -4.52 -19.59 -6.90
C VAL A 133 -5.10 -18.68 -7.99
N PRO A 134 -4.24 -17.99 -8.78
CA PRO A 134 -4.72 -17.11 -9.83
C PRO A 134 -5.52 -17.90 -10.88
N SER A 135 -6.65 -17.35 -11.32
CA SER A 135 -7.29 -17.82 -12.55
C SER A 135 -6.44 -17.43 -13.76
N THR A 136 -6.63 -18.11 -14.90
CA THR A 136 -5.96 -17.81 -16.18
C THR A 136 -6.19 -16.38 -16.68
N THR A 137 -7.17 -15.68 -16.12
CA THR A 137 -7.55 -14.30 -16.47
C THR A 137 -7.16 -13.27 -15.41
N SER A 138 -6.57 -13.69 -14.29
CA SER A 138 -6.21 -12.78 -13.20
C SER A 138 -4.99 -11.94 -13.56
N ALA A 139 -5.11 -10.62 -13.35
CA ALA A 139 -3.99 -9.69 -13.49
C ALA A 139 -3.10 -9.64 -12.24
N LEU A 140 -3.41 -10.41 -11.19
CA LEU A 140 -2.68 -10.40 -9.93
C LEU A 140 -1.62 -11.51 -9.91
N SER A 141 -0.35 -11.12 -9.77
CA SER A 141 0.80 -12.00 -9.61
C SER A 141 1.07 -12.40 -8.15
N CYS A 142 0.05 -12.31 -7.29
CA CYS A 142 0.19 -12.63 -5.86
C CYS A 142 0.12 -14.15 -5.65
N GLU A 143 0.86 -14.65 -4.67
CA GLU A 143 0.78 -16.06 -4.22
C GLU A 143 0.01 -16.18 -2.91
N PHE A 144 0.03 -15.15 -2.08
CA PHE A 144 -0.66 -15.11 -0.80
C PHE A 144 -1.41 -13.80 -0.61
N PHE A 145 -2.48 -13.83 0.19
CA PHE A 145 -3.07 -12.63 0.76
C PHE A 145 -3.04 -12.71 2.28
N ILE A 146 -2.57 -11.65 2.91
CA ILE A 146 -2.84 -11.35 4.32
C ILE A 146 -4.08 -10.46 4.33
N TYR A 147 -5.07 -10.77 5.16
CA TYR A 147 -6.24 -9.91 5.27
C TYR A 147 -6.85 -9.89 6.67
N ASP A 148 -7.57 -8.82 6.96
CA ASP A 148 -8.37 -8.67 8.18
C ASP A 148 -9.57 -7.74 7.91
N LEU A 149 -10.61 -7.87 8.74
CA LEU A 149 -11.75 -6.96 8.75
C LEU A 149 -11.43 -5.78 9.66
N HIS A 150 -11.28 -4.59 9.08
CA HIS A 150 -11.27 -3.36 9.85
C HIS A 150 -12.69 -3.00 10.27
N SER A 151 -13.15 -3.59 11.38
CA SER A 151 -14.55 -3.52 11.85
C SER A 151 -15.10 -2.08 11.98
N PRO A 152 -14.33 -1.09 12.48
CA PRO A 152 -14.84 0.29 12.62
C PRO A 152 -15.19 0.97 11.29
N ASP A 153 -14.62 0.51 10.17
CA ASP A 153 -14.89 1.02 8.82
C ASP A 153 -15.68 0.03 7.94
N ASN A 154 -16.05 -1.14 8.48
CA ASN A 154 -16.62 -2.25 7.72
C ASN A 154 -15.84 -2.55 6.42
N ALA A 155 -14.51 -2.53 6.52
CA ALA A 155 -13.63 -2.64 5.36
C ALA A 155 -12.75 -3.88 5.46
N TYR A 156 -12.77 -4.73 4.44
CA TYR A 156 -11.80 -5.80 4.29
C TYR A 156 -10.51 -5.24 3.72
N ILE A 157 -9.45 -5.33 4.51
CA ILE A 157 -8.12 -4.84 4.16
C ILE A 157 -7.26 -6.03 3.77
N GLN A 158 -6.75 -6.03 2.54
CA GLN A 158 -6.00 -7.15 1.99
C GLN A 158 -4.64 -6.67 1.46
N LEU A 159 -3.60 -7.44 1.77
CA LEU A 159 -2.24 -7.26 1.28
C LEU A 159 -1.83 -8.51 0.49
N GLY A 160 -1.77 -8.38 -0.83
CA GLY A 160 -1.32 -9.45 -1.71
C GLY A 160 0.19 -9.49 -1.80
N LEU A 161 0.75 -10.68 -1.61
CA LEU A 161 2.19 -10.93 -1.53
C LEU A 161 2.67 -11.61 -2.80
N GLN A 162 3.77 -11.11 -3.34
CA GLN A 162 4.48 -11.74 -4.45
C GLN A 162 5.87 -12.17 -3.99
N LYS A 163 6.29 -13.34 -4.46
CA LYS A 163 7.62 -13.86 -4.16
C LYS A 163 8.68 -13.04 -4.89
N GLU A 164 9.75 -12.71 -4.18
CA GLU A 164 10.93 -12.09 -4.77
C GLU A 164 11.64 -13.07 -5.71
N TRP A 165 12.40 -12.55 -6.70
CA TRP A 165 12.89 -13.36 -7.81
C TRP A 165 13.86 -14.48 -7.40
N HIS A 166 14.64 -14.30 -6.33
CA HIS A 166 15.50 -15.34 -5.76
C HIS A 166 14.74 -16.28 -4.82
N GLY A 167 13.45 -16.04 -4.58
CA GLY A 167 12.61 -16.88 -3.75
C GLY A 167 12.83 -16.77 -2.25
N LYS A 168 13.64 -15.81 -1.79
CA LYS A 168 14.07 -15.71 -0.38
C LYS A 168 13.05 -15.07 0.55
N TRP A 169 12.22 -14.17 0.04
CA TRP A 169 11.17 -13.49 0.79
C TRP A 169 10.03 -13.09 -0.15
N TYR A 170 8.95 -12.62 0.44
CA TYR A 170 7.82 -12.00 -0.24
C TYR A 170 7.86 -10.50 -0.05
N TYR A 171 7.26 -9.77 -0.99
CA TYR A 171 6.99 -8.35 -0.86
C TYR A 171 5.52 -8.05 -1.16
N PRO A 172 4.96 -6.93 -0.65
CA PRO A 172 3.60 -6.55 -0.99
C PRO A 172 3.50 -6.04 -2.43
N GLU A 173 2.71 -6.74 -3.25
CA GLU A 173 2.44 -6.37 -4.64
C GLU A 173 1.06 -5.74 -4.81
N SER A 174 0.11 -6.02 -3.92
CA SER A 174 -1.20 -5.38 -3.96
C SER A 174 -1.68 -4.98 -2.57
N PHE A 175 -2.42 -3.88 -2.53
CA PHE A 175 -3.12 -3.41 -1.34
C PHE A 175 -4.56 -3.10 -1.72
N LEU A 176 -5.51 -3.89 -1.24
CA LEU A 176 -6.91 -3.79 -1.61
C LEU A 176 -7.73 -3.39 -0.39
N VAL A 177 -8.72 -2.53 -0.65
CA VAL A 177 -9.67 -2.06 0.35
C VAL A 177 -11.05 -2.31 -0.23
N ASN A 178 -11.78 -3.24 0.39
CA ASN A 178 -13.12 -3.60 -0.02
C ASN A 178 -14.09 -3.16 1.06
N ILE A 179 -14.88 -2.12 0.77
CA ILE A 179 -15.88 -1.59 1.69
C ILE A 179 -17.12 -2.49 1.56
N GLY A 180 -17.55 -3.08 2.68
CA GLY A 180 -18.79 -3.85 2.79
C GLY A 180 -20.01 -2.97 2.95
#